data_AF-A0A8J9WPX1-F1
#
_entry.id   AF-A0A8J9WPX1-F1
#
_cell.length_a   1.000
_cell.length_b   1.000
_cell.length_c   1.000
_cell.angle_alpha   90.00
_cell.angle_beta   90.00
_cell.angle_gamma   90.00
#
_symmetry.space_group_name_H-M   'P 1'
#
loop_
_entity.id
_entity.type
_entity.pdbx_description
1 polymer ?
#
loop_
_entity_poly.entity_id
_entity_poly.type
_entity_poly.pdbx_seq_one_letter_code
_entity_poly.pdbx_strand_id
1 'polypeptide(L)'
;MEEPDSDRPDGSWFTAGLVLTAGGLIPSLVTCFFAKEVLAMDSRQRLVLFLVTDLMFALTSYSFLLIGEAFGRERLKGRAIELYPGPWKEPSGIRTLPKNFRKYLLALPASVGLFLPVATIVASYLWTDSGLLTATCLATYVAALLSQIWMEGAFVKRGSFMWPMVPVTHMIYRLWQLGRGSILVAALDGPPYLQYLHATLAIVWVLNFGAVMAWMPWLYRWHLQPKSSID
;
A
#
# COMPACT_ATOMS: atom_id res chain seq x y z
N MET A 1 40.57 -0.62 -25.16
CA MET A 1 39.19 -1.03 -24.85
C MET A 1 38.76 -0.19 -23.68
N GLU A 2 37.97 0.84 -23.93
CA GLU A 2 37.33 1.61 -22.86
C GLU A 2 36.28 0.70 -22.21
N GLU A 3 36.41 0.50 -20.90
CA GLU A 3 35.36 -0.10 -20.10
C GLU A 3 34.12 0.81 -20.22
N PRO A 4 32.95 0.29 -20.64
CA PRO A 4 31.76 1.12 -20.73
C PRO A 4 31.46 1.69 -19.34
N ASP A 5 31.37 3.02 -19.28
CA ASP A 5 30.99 3.84 -18.13
C ASP A 5 29.57 3.44 -17.65
N SER A 6 29.49 2.32 -16.93
CA SER A 6 28.25 1.71 -16.44
C SER A 6 27.74 2.34 -15.15
N ASP A 7 28.43 3.37 -14.65
CA ASP A 7 28.14 4.02 -13.36
C ASP A 7 27.26 5.26 -13.48
N ARG A 8 26.86 5.67 -14.70
CA ARG A 8 25.82 6.69 -14.83
C ARG A 8 24.51 6.14 -14.28
N PRO A 9 23.94 6.74 -13.23
CA PRO A 9 22.66 6.32 -12.70
C PRO A 9 21.63 6.46 -13.83
N ASP A 10 21.09 5.33 -14.28
CA ASP A 10 20.07 5.32 -15.31
C ASP A 10 18.86 6.09 -14.78
N GLY A 11 18.29 7.00 -15.55
CA GLY A 11 17.11 7.78 -15.13
C GLY A 11 15.85 6.92 -14.87
N SER A 12 15.97 5.59 -14.97
CA SER A 12 14.90 4.62 -14.83
C SER A 12 14.31 4.62 -13.42
N TRP A 13 15.12 4.79 -12.36
CA TRP A 13 14.62 4.84 -10.98
C TRP A 13 13.78 6.10 -10.71
N PHE A 14 14.20 7.23 -11.26
CA PHE A 14 13.45 8.49 -11.17
C PHE A 14 12.14 8.38 -11.95
N THR A 15 12.19 7.77 -13.14
CA THR A 15 11.01 7.49 -13.97
C THR A 15 10.05 6.54 -13.26
N ALA A 16 10.53 5.48 -12.62
CA ALA A 16 9.72 4.53 -11.85
C ALA A 16 9.06 5.20 -10.65
N GLY A 17 9.78 6.06 -9.92
CA GLY A 17 9.23 6.89 -8.85
C GLY A 17 8.16 7.85 -9.36
N LEU A 18 8.41 8.56 -10.47
CA LEU A 18 7.44 9.45 -11.12
C LEU A 18 6.18 8.71 -11.56
N VAL A 19 6.30 7.53 -12.16
CA VAL A 19 5.16 6.70 -12.59
C VAL A 19 4.34 6.23 -11.38
N LEU A 20 4.98 5.91 -10.26
CA LEU A 20 4.29 5.55 -9.01
C LEU A 20 3.56 6.75 -8.39
N THR A 21 4.26 7.88 -8.30
CA THR A 21 3.74 9.14 -7.77
C THR A 21 2.59 9.63 -8.64
N ALA A 22 2.73 9.57 -9.97
CA ALA A 22 1.68 9.86 -10.93
C ALA A 22 0.52 8.85 -10.83
N GLY A 23 0.81 7.56 -10.73
CA GLY A 23 -0.20 6.50 -10.60
C GLY A 23 -1.01 6.57 -9.31
N GLY A 24 -0.47 7.14 -8.24
CA GLY A 24 -1.21 7.44 -7.00
C GLY A 24 -1.87 8.82 -7.00
N LEU A 25 -1.15 9.86 -7.41
CA LEU A 25 -1.64 11.25 -7.38
C LEU A 25 -2.62 11.57 -8.50
N ILE A 26 -2.45 11.07 -9.73
CA ILE A 26 -3.35 11.39 -10.84
C ILE A 26 -4.78 10.92 -10.53
N PRO A 27 -5.02 9.67 -10.12
CA PRO A 27 -6.33 9.27 -9.59
C PRO A 27 -6.88 10.21 -8.52
N SER A 28 -5.99 10.66 -7.63
CA SER A 28 -6.34 11.53 -6.50
C SER A 28 -6.76 12.91 -6.93
N LEU A 29 -5.98 13.51 -7.81
CA LEU A 29 -6.26 14.81 -8.40
C LEU A 29 -7.53 14.73 -9.25
N VAL A 30 -7.68 13.70 -10.09
CA VAL A 30 -8.89 13.49 -10.89
C VAL A 30 -10.13 13.40 -10.01
N THR A 31 -10.10 12.63 -8.92
CA THR A 31 -11.29 12.50 -8.06
C THR A 31 -11.61 13.79 -7.30
N CYS A 32 -10.60 14.58 -6.90
CA CYS A 32 -10.81 15.88 -6.25
C CYS A 32 -11.28 16.96 -7.24
N PHE A 33 -10.68 17.03 -8.43
CA PHE A 33 -11.02 18.03 -9.46
C PHE A 33 -12.38 17.75 -10.10
N PHE A 34 -12.73 16.47 -10.28
CA PHE A 34 -14.02 16.04 -10.83
C PHE A 34 -15.00 15.58 -9.76
N ALA A 35 -14.83 16.02 -8.50
CA ALA A 35 -15.66 15.57 -7.40
C ALA A 35 -17.15 15.83 -7.68
N LYS A 36 -17.50 16.97 -8.28
CA LYS A 36 -18.88 17.32 -8.61
C LYS A 36 -19.47 16.39 -9.67
N GLU A 37 -18.70 16.07 -10.69
CA GLU A 37 -19.07 15.18 -11.79
C GLU A 37 -19.21 13.74 -11.29
N VAL A 38 -18.29 13.29 -10.43
CA VAL A 38 -18.34 11.98 -9.76
C VAL A 38 -19.58 11.88 -8.86
N LEU A 39 -19.97 12.97 -8.19
CA LEU A 39 -21.19 13.01 -7.39
C LEU A 39 -22.47 13.02 -8.22
N ALA A 40 -22.41 13.58 -9.43
CA ALA A 40 -23.51 13.55 -10.39
C ALA A 40 -23.70 12.18 -11.07
N MET A 41 -22.69 11.31 -11.05
CA MET A 41 -22.80 9.94 -11.59
C MET A 41 -23.79 9.08 -10.78
N ASP A 42 -24.42 8.11 -11.43
CA ASP A 42 -25.18 7.09 -10.70
C ASP A 42 -24.24 6.18 -9.87
N SER A 43 -24.80 5.40 -8.94
CA SER A 43 -24.02 4.54 -8.05
C SER A 43 -23.23 3.44 -8.77
N ARG A 44 -23.71 2.94 -9.91
CA ARG A 44 -23.01 1.91 -10.70
C ARG A 44 -21.84 2.51 -11.47
N GLN A 45 -22.03 3.67 -12.08
CA GLN A 45 -20.98 4.43 -12.76
C GLN A 45 -19.84 4.79 -11.80
N ARG A 46 -20.18 5.27 -10.60
CA ARG A 46 -19.18 5.51 -9.54
C ARG A 46 -18.43 4.25 -9.17
N LEU A 47 -19.13 3.14 -8.94
CA LEU A 47 -18.50 1.86 -8.60
C LEU A 47 -17.53 1.41 -9.71
N VAL A 48 -17.93 1.50 -10.99
CA VAL A 48 -17.08 1.15 -12.13
C VAL A 48 -15.86 2.06 -12.21
N LEU A 49 -16.05 3.38 -12.11
CA LEU A 49 -14.94 4.35 -12.10
C LEU A 49 -13.95 4.01 -10.98
N PHE A 50 -14.46 3.69 -9.80
CA PHE A 50 -13.65 3.35 -8.65
C PHE A 50 -12.89 2.05 -8.88
N LEU A 51 -13.55 0.98 -9.34
CA LEU A 51 -12.90 -0.28 -9.68
C LEU A 51 -11.81 -0.11 -10.74
N VAL A 52 -12.05 0.67 -11.79
CA VAL A 52 -11.05 0.95 -12.84
C VAL A 52 -9.85 1.69 -12.26
N THR A 53 -10.11 2.73 -11.46
CA THR A 53 -9.05 3.52 -10.83
C THR A 53 -8.21 2.65 -9.88
N ASP A 54 -8.88 1.77 -9.15
CA ASP A 54 -8.25 0.87 -8.19
C ASP A 54 -7.44 -0.23 -8.88
N LEU A 55 -7.95 -0.75 -10.00
CA LEU A 55 -7.22 -1.66 -10.88
C LEU A 55 -5.97 -0.99 -11.48
N MET A 56 -6.10 0.25 -11.96
CA MET A 56 -4.95 1.02 -12.48
C MET A 56 -3.87 1.21 -11.42
N PHE A 57 -4.26 1.53 -10.19
CA PHE A 57 -3.32 1.60 -9.08
C PHE A 57 -2.64 0.26 -8.81
N ALA A 58 -3.40 -0.84 -8.75
CA ALA A 58 -2.87 -2.18 -8.50
C ALA A 58 -1.86 -2.58 -9.58
N LEU A 59 -2.20 -2.37 -10.86
CA LEU A 59 -1.32 -2.64 -12.00
C LEU A 59 -0.05 -1.79 -11.97
N THR A 60 -0.17 -0.50 -11.64
CA THR A 60 0.99 0.42 -11.57
C THR A 60 1.91 0.04 -10.41
N SER A 61 1.34 -0.26 -9.25
CA SER A 61 2.09 -0.69 -8.07
C SER A 61 2.80 -2.03 -8.32
N TYR A 62 2.11 -2.97 -8.94
CA TYR A 62 2.68 -4.26 -9.32
C TYR A 62 3.84 -4.09 -10.31
N SER A 63 3.65 -3.26 -11.33
CA SER A 63 4.68 -2.96 -12.33
C SER A 63 5.90 -2.32 -11.69
N PHE A 64 5.72 -1.34 -10.79
CA PHE A 64 6.81 -0.73 -10.04
C PHE A 64 7.59 -1.77 -9.23
N LEU A 65 6.90 -2.63 -8.49
CA LEU A 65 7.54 -3.64 -7.65
C LEU A 65 8.31 -4.67 -8.49
N LEU A 66 7.78 -5.06 -9.66
CA LEU A 66 8.47 -5.95 -10.60
C LEU A 66 9.68 -5.29 -11.26
N ILE A 67 9.58 -4.03 -11.68
CA ILE A 67 10.70 -3.28 -12.25
C ILE A 67 11.81 -3.11 -11.21
N GLY A 68 11.43 -2.72 -9.98
CA GLY A 68 12.38 -2.65 -8.87
C GLY A 68 13.05 -4.00 -8.59
N GLU A 69 12.27 -5.10 -8.64
CA GLU A 69 12.80 -6.45 -8.50
C GLU A 69 13.73 -6.86 -9.65
N ALA A 70 13.43 -6.48 -10.89
CA ALA A 70 14.32 -6.76 -12.01
C ALA A 70 15.65 -5.99 -11.86
N PHE A 71 15.56 -4.68 -11.59
CA PHE A 71 16.71 -3.79 -11.44
C PHE A 71 17.62 -4.23 -10.29
N GLY A 72 17.05 -4.53 -9.12
CA GLY A 72 17.87 -4.99 -8.00
C GLY A 72 18.45 -6.39 -8.24
N ARG A 73 17.78 -7.30 -8.97
CA ARG A 73 18.41 -8.60 -9.33
C ARG A 73 19.61 -8.42 -10.23
N GLU A 74 19.52 -7.49 -11.18
CA GLU A 74 20.62 -7.17 -12.09
C GLU A 74 21.79 -6.50 -11.34
N ARG A 75 21.51 -5.47 -10.54
CA ARG A 75 22.54 -4.78 -9.73
C ARG A 75 23.22 -5.69 -8.71
N LEU A 76 22.50 -6.71 -8.22
CA LEU A 76 23.00 -7.66 -7.23
C LEU A 76 23.52 -8.96 -7.82
N LYS A 77 23.55 -9.08 -9.16
CA LYS A 77 24.07 -10.26 -9.84
C LYS A 77 25.53 -10.49 -9.45
N GLY A 78 25.80 -11.61 -8.79
CA GLY A 78 27.14 -11.96 -8.29
C GLY A 78 27.52 -11.39 -6.92
N ARG A 79 26.67 -10.58 -6.28
CA ARG A 79 26.89 -10.08 -4.90
C ARG A 79 26.03 -10.86 -3.92
N ALA A 80 26.65 -11.53 -2.95
CA ALA A 80 25.94 -12.15 -1.84
C ALA A 80 25.47 -11.06 -0.86
N ILE A 81 24.42 -10.32 -1.22
CA ILE A 81 23.79 -9.43 -0.26
C ILE A 81 22.91 -10.27 0.66
N GLU A 82 23.39 -10.46 1.88
CA GLU A 82 22.52 -10.85 2.98
C GLU A 82 21.51 -9.73 3.23
N LEU A 83 20.31 -9.87 2.65
CA LEU A 83 19.16 -9.06 3.03
C LEU A 83 18.98 -9.12 4.54
N TYR A 84 18.55 -8.00 5.14
CA TYR A 84 18.20 -8.00 6.56
C TYR A 84 17.27 -9.20 6.81
N PRO A 85 17.66 -10.14 7.68
CA PRO A 85 16.92 -11.39 7.86
C PRO A 85 15.52 -11.17 8.47
N GLY A 86 15.22 -9.92 8.82
CA GLY A 86 14.05 -9.44 9.53
C GLY A 86 14.43 -9.09 10.97
N PRO A 87 13.65 -8.23 11.64
CA PRO A 87 13.72 -8.19 13.08
C PRO A 87 13.36 -9.60 13.58
N TRP A 88 13.97 -10.04 14.68
CA TRP A 88 13.67 -11.32 15.32
C TRP A 88 14.22 -12.59 14.64
N LYS A 89 15.12 -12.48 13.66
CA LYS A 89 15.91 -13.62 13.18
C LYS A 89 17.23 -13.65 13.96
N GLU A 90 17.35 -14.63 14.85
CA GLU A 90 18.54 -14.85 15.65
C GLU A 90 19.74 -15.28 14.77
N PRO A 91 20.99 -15.15 15.25
CA PRO A 91 22.18 -15.64 14.55
C PRO A 91 22.09 -17.13 14.16
N SER A 92 21.28 -17.92 14.87
CA SER A 92 20.94 -19.31 14.58
C SER A 92 20.06 -19.50 13.32
N GLY A 93 19.58 -18.41 12.72
CA GLY A 93 18.64 -18.42 11.59
C GLY A 93 17.18 -18.60 12.00
N ILE A 94 16.90 -18.86 13.28
CA ILE A 94 15.55 -19.09 13.81
C ILE A 94 14.84 -17.74 14.01
N ARG A 95 13.58 -17.67 13.58
CA ARG A 95 12.73 -16.48 13.77
C ARG A 95 11.90 -16.62 15.05
N THR A 96 12.29 -15.93 16.11
CA THR A 96 11.61 -15.94 17.42
C THR A 96 10.86 -14.62 17.63
N LEU A 97 9.57 -14.59 17.23
CA LEU A 97 8.73 -13.44 17.56
C LEU A 97 8.58 -13.32 19.10
N PRO A 98 8.58 -12.09 19.66
CA PRO A 98 8.27 -11.90 21.07
C PRO A 98 6.90 -12.47 21.41
N LYS A 99 6.77 -13.15 22.56
CA LYS A 99 5.49 -13.68 23.05
C LYS A 99 4.45 -12.55 23.03
N ASN A 100 3.33 -12.79 22.37
CA ASN A 100 2.22 -11.85 22.13
C ASN A 100 2.40 -10.76 21.07
N PHE A 101 3.59 -10.57 20.49
CA PHE A 101 3.81 -9.57 19.43
C PHE A 101 2.92 -9.83 18.21
N ARG A 102 2.74 -11.11 17.86
CA ARG A 102 1.84 -11.56 16.79
C ARG A 102 0.37 -11.23 17.07
N LYS A 103 -0.05 -11.25 18.35
CA LYS A 103 -1.43 -10.93 18.75
C LYS A 103 -1.66 -9.42 18.69
N TYR A 104 -0.73 -8.60 19.18
CA TYR A 104 -0.93 -7.14 19.22
C TYR A 104 -0.68 -6.46 17.87
N LEU A 105 0.37 -6.84 17.14
CA LEU A 105 0.78 -6.11 15.93
C LEU A 105 0.12 -6.61 14.65
N LEU A 106 -0.32 -7.88 14.60
CA LEU A 106 -1.03 -8.40 13.43
C LEU A 106 -2.54 -8.49 13.67
N ALA A 107 -2.98 -8.91 14.86
CA ALA A 107 -4.42 -9.03 15.10
C ALA A 107 -5.08 -7.64 15.20
N LEU A 108 -4.44 -6.62 15.78
CA LEU A 108 -5.07 -5.29 15.86
C LEU A 108 -5.25 -4.64 14.47
N PRO A 109 -4.23 -4.54 13.60
CA PRO A 109 -4.41 -3.97 12.27
C PRO A 109 -5.25 -4.87 11.35
N ALA A 110 -5.23 -6.19 11.52
CA ALA A 110 -6.14 -7.06 10.76
C ALA A 110 -7.59 -6.92 11.24
N SER A 111 -7.83 -6.85 12.56
CA SER A 111 -9.17 -6.68 13.14
C SER A 111 -9.78 -5.34 12.78
N VAL A 112 -9.04 -4.25 12.99
CA VAL A 112 -9.52 -2.89 12.68
C VAL A 112 -9.46 -2.61 11.19
N GLY A 113 -8.42 -3.07 10.50
CA GLY A 113 -8.18 -2.77 9.10
C GLY A 113 -8.96 -3.63 8.11
N LEU A 114 -9.33 -4.87 8.44
CA LEU A 114 -10.09 -5.78 7.56
C LEU A 114 -11.47 -6.12 8.13
N PHE A 115 -11.50 -6.67 9.34
CA PHE A 115 -12.75 -7.23 9.89
C PHE A 115 -13.79 -6.15 10.17
N LEU A 116 -13.39 -5.00 10.73
CA LEU A 116 -14.31 -3.91 11.01
C LEU A 116 -14.98 -3.38 9.72
N PRO A 117 -14.26 -3.02 8.63
CA PRO A 117 -14.89 -2.64 7.36
C PRO A 117 -15.81 -3.71 6.77
N VAL A 118 -15.39 -4.98 6.77
CA VAL A 118 -16.22 -6.09 6.24
C VAL A 118 -17.49 -6.25 7.07
N ALA A 119 -17.38 -6.24 8.40
CA ALA A 119 -18.52 -6.30 9.29
C ALA A 119 -19.46 -5.11 9.08
N THR A 120 -18.92 -3.89 8.89
CA THR A 120 -19.73 -2.71 8.57
C THR A 120 -20.45 -2.85 7.23
N ILE A 121 -19.79 -3.37 6.18
CA ILE A 121 -20.46 -3.64 4.89
C ILE A 121 -21.63 -4.61 5.08
N VAL A 122 -21.39 -5.75 5.72
CA VAL A 122 -22.42 -6.78 5.96
C VAL A 122 -23.57 -6.22 6.81
N ALA A 123 -23.22 -5.54 7.90
CA ALA A 123 -24.19 -4.90 8.80
C ALA A 123 -25.03 -3.86 8.07
N SER A 124 -24.40 -2.99 7.27
CA SER A 124 -25.11 -1.98 6.50
C SER A 124 -26.01 -2.59 5.43
N TYR A 125 -25.66 -3.72 4.82
CA TYR A 125 -26.54 -4.42 3.87
C TYR A 125 -27.73 -5.11 4.54
N LEU A 126 -27.55 -5.67 5.74
CA LEU A 126 -28.57 -6.44 6.42
C LEU A 126 -29.51 -5.59 7.28
N TRP A 127 -29.04 -4.45 7.80
CA TRP A 127 -29.74 -3.70 8.84
C TRP A 127 -29.93 -2.21 8.55
N THR A 128 -29.47 -1.71 7.40
CA THR A 128 -29.66 -0.29 7.02
C THR A 128 -29.94 -0.15 5.53
N ASP A 129 -30.60 0.94 5.12
CA ASP A 129 -30.76 1.24 3.68
C ASP A 129 -29.48 1.81 3.05
N SER A 130 -28.42 2.02 3.84
CA SER A 130 -27.14 2.58 3.38
C SER A 130 -26.17 1.54 2.79
N GLY A 131 -26.58 0.28 2.64
CA GLY A 131 -25.71 -0.82 2.22
C GLY A 131 -24.91 -0.56 0.93
N LEU A 132 -25.55 0.00 -0.11
CA LEU A 132 -24.88 0.33 -1.37
C LEU A 132 -23.85 1.45 -1.24
N LEU A 133 -24.15 2.47 -0.42
CA LEU A 133 -23.20 3.56 -0.14
C LEU A 133 -22.00 3.03 0.63
N THR A 134 -22.24 2.29 1.72
CA THR A 134 -21.19 1.64 2.51
C THR A 134 -20.32 0.74 1.66
N ALA A 135 -20.92 -0.07 0.78
CA ALA A 135 -20.20 -0.94 -0.14
C ALA A 135 -19.31 -0.15 -1.10
N THR A 136 -19.83 0.94 -1.69
CA THR A 136 -19.07 1.78 -2.62
C THR A 136 -17.86 2.43 -1.95
N CYS A 137 -17.97 2.77 -0.67
CA CYS A 137 -16.87 3.39 0.10
C CYS A 137 -15.85 2.38 0.64
N LEU A 138 -16.28 1.19 1.10
CA LEU A 138 -15.42 0.27 1.86
C LEU A 138 -15.02 -1.00 1.09
N ALA A 139 -15.78 -1.45 0.09
CA ALA A 139 -15.47 -2.71 -0.60
C ALA A 139 -14.16 -2.64 -1.41
N THR A 140 -13.92 -1.51 -2.05
CA THR A 140 -12.69 -1.18 -2.78
C THR A 140 -11.48 -1.12 -1.86
N TYR A 141 -11.66 -0.55 -0.67
CA TYR A 141 -10.66 -0.53 0.40
C TYR A 141 -10.31 -1.97 0.85
N VAL A 142 -11.32 -2.82 1.07
CA VAL A 142 -11.11 -4.23 1.46
C VAL A 142 -10.38 -5.00 0.35
N ALA A 143 -10.78 -4.82 -0.91
CA ALA A 143 -10.13 -5.45 -2.05
C ALA A 143 -8.64 -5.07 -2.14
N ALA A 144 -8.31 -3.79 -1.97
CA ALA A 144 -6.92 -3.32 -1.95
C ALA A 144 -6.11 -3.91 -0.78
N LEU A 145 -6.72 -4.11 0.39
CA LEU A 145 -6.09 -4.77 1.52
C LEU A 145 -5.79 -6.24 1.26
N LEU A 146 -6.74 -6.98 0.67
CA LEU A 146 -6.53 -8.37 0.30
C LEU A 146 -5.44 -8.50 -0.78
N SER A 147 -5.43 -7.60 -1.75
CA SER A 147 -4.36 -7.50 -2.75
C SER A 147 -2.98 -7.32 -2.11
N GLN A 148 -2.87 -6.40 -1.15
CA GLN A 148 -1.62 -6.19 -0.42
C GLN A 148 -1.15 -7.47 0.29
N ILE A 149 -2.03 -8.12 1.05
CA ILE A 149 -1.71 -9.35 1.79
C ILE A 149 -1.21 -10.44 0.84
N TRP A 150 -1.88 -10.59 -0.31
CA TRP A 150 -1.48 -11.55 -1.32
C TRP A 150 -0.10 -11.22 -1.91
N MET A 151 0.13 -9.95 -2.26
CA MET A 151 1.41 -9.49 -2.81
C MET A 151 2.56 -9.63 -1.82
N GLU A 152 2.36 -9.25 -0.55
CA GLU A 152 3.36 -9.45 0.50
C GLU A 152 3.71 -10.94 0.63
N GLY A 153 2.69 -11.81 0.68
CA GLY A 153 2.89 -13.25 0.74
C GLY A 153 3.68 -13.78 -0.47
N ALA A 154 3.40 -13.29 -1.67
CA ALA A 154 4.10 -13.68 -2.89
C ALA A 154 5.57 -13.22 -2.90
N PHE A 155 5.83 -11.95 -2.57
CA PHE A 155 7.18 -11.36 -2.58
C PHE A 155 8.05 -11.95 -1.46
N VAL A 156 7.49 -12.20 -0.27
CA VAL A 156 8.17 -12.86 0.84
C VAL A 156 8.55 -14.30 0.46
N LYS A 157 7.64 -15.07 -0.15
CA LYS A 157 7.93 -16.45 -0.59
C LYS A 157 9.04 -16.51 -1.65
N ARG A 158 9.13 -15.49 -2.51
CA ARG A 158 10.16 -15.36 -3.54
C ARG A 158 11.50 -14.86 -3.01
N GLY A 159 11.57 -14.45 -1.74
CA GLY A 159 12.75 -13.78 -1.18
C GLY A 159 13.08 -12.47 -1.89
N SER A 160 12.08 -11.81 -2.48
CA SER A 160 12.27 -10.57 -3.24
C SER A 160 12.68 -9.45 -2.29
N PHE A 161 13.75 -8.72 -2.59
CA PHE A 161 14.19 -7.57 -1.80
C PHE A 161 13.20 -6.40 -1.83
N MET A 162 12.22 -6.41 -2.75
CA MET A 162 11.13 -5.44 -2.81
C MET A 162 9.97 -5.75 -1.85
N TRP A 163 10.00 -6.89 -1.14
CA TRP A 163 8.95 -7.26 -0.19
C TRP A 163 8.62 -6.16 0.84
N PRO A 164 9.57 -5.36 1.37
CA PRO A 164 9.26 -4.29 2.32
C PRO A 164 8.57 -3.08 1.66
N MET A 165 8.69 -2.90 0.33
CA MET A 165 8.01 -1.82 -0.39
C MET A 165 6.53 -2.09 -0.66
N VAL A 166 6.12 -3.37 -0.61
CA VAL A 166 4.72 -3.75 -0.85
C VAL A 166 3.74 -3.04 0.10
N PRO A 167 3.93 -3.06 1.43
CA PRO A 167 3.05 -2.32 2.34
C PRO A 167 3.12 -0.80 2.11
N VAL A 168 4.30 -0.25 1.84
CA VAL A 168 4.52 1.19 1.66
C VAL A 168 3.72 1.72 0.47
N THR A 169 3.79 1.04 -0.68
CA THR A 169 3.04 1.41 -1.89
C THR A 169 1.53 1.37 -1.65
N HIS A 170 1.03 0.31 -1.00
CA HIS A 170 -0.40 0.15 -0.73
C HIS A 170 -0.93 1.09 0.36
N MET A 171 -0.10 1.51 1.31
CA MET A 171 -0.49 2.44 2.38
C MET A 171 -0.86 3.83 1.85
N ILE A 172 -0.07 4.39 0.94
CA ILE A 172 -0.33 5.72 0.35
C ILE A 172 -1.71 5.72 -0.32
N TYR A 173 -1.95 4.69 -1.12
CA TYR A 173 -3.19 4.54 -1.84
C TYR A 173 -4.39 4.26 -0.94
N ARG A 174 -4.19 3.55 0.17
CA ARG A 174 -5.25 3.30 1.15
C ARG A 174 -5.71 4.57 1.85
N LEU A 175 -4.77 5.45 2.23
CA LEU A 175 -5.11 6.77 2.78
C LEU A 175 -5.95 7.58 1.78
N TRP A 176 -5.63 7.46 0.50
CA TRP A 176 -6.42 8.08 -0.55
C TRP A 176 -7.83 7.48 -0.70
N GLN A 177 -7.97 6.15 -0.72
CA GLN A 177 -9.29 5.50 -0.76
C GLN A 177 -10.17 5.93 0.43
N LEU A 178 -9.58 6.05 1.62
CA LEU A 178 -10.30 6.53 2.80
C LEU A 178 -10.72 8.00 2.69
N GLY A 179 -9.85 8.86 2.15
CA GLY A 179 -10.18 10.25 1.86
C GLY A 179 -11.34 10.37 0.86
N ARG A 180 -11.31 9.60 -0.22
CA ARG A 180 -12.40 9.51 -1.19
C ARG A 180 -13.71 9.03 -0.58
N GLY A 181 -13.67 7.97 0.21
CA GLY A 181 -14.85 7.45 0.91
C GLY A 181 -15.46 8.50 1.83
N SER A 182 -14.63 9.26 2.55
CA SER A 182 -15.08 10.36 3.40
C SER A 182 -15.78 11.48 2.61
N ILE A 183 -15.20 11.91 1.48
CA ILE A 183 -15.82 12.92 0.59
C ILE A 183 -17.17 12.42 0.06
N LEU A 184 -17.23 11.17 -0.39
CA LEU A 184 -18.46 10.58 -0.93
C LEU A 184 -19.57 10.48 0.13
N VAL A 185 -19.22 10.07 1.35
CA VAL A 185 -20.16 10.03 2.47
C VAL A 185 -20.66 11.44 2.80
N ALA A 186 -19.78 12.44 2.85
CA ALA A 186 -20.18 13.82 3.15
C ALA A 186 -21.10 14.40 2.07
N ALA A 187 -20.84 14.12 0.80
CA ALA A 187 -21.57 14.71 -0.31
C ALA A 187 -22.92 14.02 -0.62
N LEU A 188 -23.14 12.80 -0.13
CA LEU A 188 -24.39 12.07 -0.27
C LEU A 188 -25.21 12.07 1.03
N ASP A 189 -24.92 12.99 1.95
CA ASP A 189 -25.53 13.06 3.29
C ASP A 189 -25.54 11.69 3.99
N GLY A 190 -24.44 10.95 3.80
CA GLY A 190 -24.27 9.62 4.36
C GLY A 190 -24.20 9.65 5.88
N PRO A 191 -24.52 8.52 6.53
CA PRO A 191 -24.68 8.49 7.97
C PRO A 191 -23.38 8.83 8.71
N PRO A 192 -23.44 9.57 9.84
CA PRO A 192 -22.24 10.07 10.54
C PRO A 192 -21.25 8.98 10.96
N TYR A 193 -21.75 7.78 11.28
CA TYR A 193 -20.90 6.65 11.68
C TYR A 193 -19.89 6.26 10.59
N LEU A 194 -20.25 6.41 9.30
CA LEU A 194 -19.32 6.13 8.21
C LEU A 194 -18.19 7.15 8.19
N GLN A 195 -18.46 8.44 8.45
CA GLN A 195 -17.39 9.44 8.52
C GLN A 195 -16.41 9.15 9.66
N TYR A 196 -16.93 8.81 10.85
CA TYR A 196 -16.09 8.43 12.00
C TYR A 196 -15.26 7.16 11.74
N LEU A 197 -15.84 6.19 11.04
CA LEU A 197 -15.12 4.98 10.63
C LEU A 197 -13.97 5.30 9.67
N HIS A 198 -14.22 6.09 8.62
CA HIS A 198 -13.16 6.50 7.68
C HIS A 198 -12.05 7.29 8.38
N ALA A 199 -12.39 8.21 9.28
CA ALA A 199 -11.41 8.97 10.06
C ALA A 199 -10.56 8.06 10.96
N THR A 200 -11.18 7.10 11.65
CA THR A 200 -10.49 6.14 12.52
C THR A 200 -9.54 5.26 11.72
N LEU A 201 -10.01 4.72 10.58
CA LEU A 201 -9.16 3.95 9.68
C LEU A 201 -7.98 4.79 9.18
N ALA A 202 -8.21 6.05 8.81
CA ALA A 202 -7.15 6.94 8.32
C ALA A 202 -6.07 7.17 9.40
N ILE A 203 -6.47 7.44 10.64
CA ILE A 203 -5.53 7.61 11.77
C ILE A 203 -4.71 6.34 11.97
N VAL A 204 -5.35 5.17 12.02
CA VAL A 204 -4.66 3.89 12.19
C VAL A 204 -3.64 3.66 11.07
N TRP A 205 -3.98 3.99 9.82
CA TRP A 205 -3.07 3.83 8.70
C TRP A 205 -1.93 4.84 8.68
N VAL A 206 -2.15 6.09 9.09
CA VAL A 206 -1.07 7.08 9.25
C VAL A 206 -0.07 6.61 10.32
N LEU A 207 -0.56 6.13 11.46
CA LEU A 207 0.30 5.58 12.52
C LEU A 207 1.07 4.34 12.03
N ASN A 208 0.40 3.45 11.31
CA ASN A 208 1.04 2.26 10.73
C ASN A 208 2.09 2.64 9.68
N PHE A 209 1.82 3.62 8.82
CA PHE A 209 2.78 4.14 7.85
C PHE A 209 4.00 4.75 8.53
N GLY A 210 3.81 5.57 9.56
CA GLY A 210 4.89 6.12 10.37
C GLY A 210 5.76 5.03 11.00
N ALA A 211 5.14 3.98 11.55
CA ALA A 211 5.86 2.83 12.11
C ALA A 211 6.67 2.08 11.05
N VAL A 212 6.09 1.81 9.87
CA VAL A 212 6.81 1.14 8.76
C VAL A 212 7.97 2.00 8.27
N MET A 213 7.77 3.30 8.08
CA MET A 213 8.82 4.22 7.63
C MET A 213 9.96 4.35 8.64
N ALA A 214 9.65 4.34 9.95
CA ALA A 214 10.67 4.31 10.99
C ALA A 214 11.54 3.03 10.94
N TRP A 215 10.99 1.94 10.42
CA TRP A 215 11.68 0.64 10.33
C TRP A 215 12.42 0.42 9.00
N MET A 216 12.07 1.17 7.96
CA MET A 216 12.68 1.08 6.62
C MET A 216 14.22 1.11 6.62
N PRO A 217 14.91 2.03 7.35
CA PRO A 217 16.37 2.06 7.37
C PRO A 217 17.01 0.77 7.87
N TRP A 218 16.35 0.08 8.81
CA TRP A 218 16.79 -1.18 9.36
C TRP A 218 16.51 -2.35 8.40
N LEU A 219 15.33 -2.35 7.77
CA LEU A 219 14.93 -3.34 6.76
C LEU A 219 15.87 -3.38 5.56
N TYR A 220 16.36 -2.22 5.11
CA TYR A 220 17.31 -2.12 4.00
C TYR A 220 18.77 -2.02 4.42
N ARG A 221 19.08 -2.14 5.72
CA ARG A 221 20.42 -1.98 6.28
C ARG A 221 21.14 -0.73 5.73
N TRP A 222 20.44 0.40 5.62
CA TRP A 222 21.03 1.65 5.10
C TRP A 222 22.30 2.05 5.85
N HIS A 223 22.34 1.75 7.15
CA HIS A 223 23.50 1.98 8.02
C HIS A 223 24.71 1.05 7.74
N LEU A 224 24.53 -0.03 6.98
CA LEU A 224 25.61 -0.96 6.57
C LEU A 224 25.93 -0.86 5.08
N GLN A 225 25.25 0.02 4.34
CA GLN A 225 25.60 0.21 2.94
C GLN A 225 26.99 0.87 2.86
N PRO A 226 27.91 0.33 2.03
CA PRO A 226 29.20 0.96 1.84
C PRO A 226 28.95 2.39 1.36
N LYS A 227 29.69 3.37 1.92
CA LYS A 227 29.66 4.74 1.42
C LYS A 227 29.89 4.68 -0.09
N SER A 228 29.02 5.29 -0.88
CA SER A 228 29.23 5.38 -2.32
C SER A 228 30.58 6.05 -2.51
N SER A 229 31.53 5.35 -3.13
CA SER A 229 32.81 5.90 -3.56
C SER A 229 32.56 6.82 -4.75
N ILE A 230 31.90 7.94 -4.50
CA ILE A 230 31.90 9.08 -5.39
C ILE A 230 32.92 10.03 -4.76
N ASP A 231 34.18 9.72 -5.01
CA ASP A 231 35.31 10.64 -4.94
C ASP A 231 35.85 10.77 -6.37
#